data_AF-A0A7X7DNE7-F1
#
_entry.id   AF-A0A7X7DNE7-F1
#
_cell.length_a   1.000
_cell.length_b   1.000
_cell.length_c   1.000
_cell.angle_alpha   90.00
_cell.angle_beta   90.00
_cell.angle_gamma   90.00
#
_symmetry.space_group_name_H-M   'P 1'
#
loop_
_entity.id
_entity.type
_entity.pdbx_description
1 polymer ?
#
loop_
_entity_poly.entity_id
_entity_poly.type
_entity_poly.pdbx_seq_one_letter_code
_entity_poly.pdbx_strand_id
1 'polypeptide(L)'
;MIIAHGPAGYLLTKIFTTTILRNSIGSITNSRRYNLLILAGIVGGIMPDFDFIYHIFIDSDRTPHHSYITHMPIFWICMMSLLGITGKMLKKPWFSTVTITMCSAALLHLICDTITGTIYWLYPFNMHPFNVFTVSGKYIWWVHNYIYHWTFLIEITIVTIAMAVFLQIPKTIRYLLTIIRRDKTLQKIFIRLGVCALGITLIILIGSIKFDFDNRVFQKIIKLKHYISRNASIIR
;
A
#
# COMPACT_ATOMS: atom_id res chain seq x y z
N MET A 1 -4.31 -0.11 7.68
CA MET A 1 -3.12 0.35 6.92
C MET A 1 -2.95 1.82 7.27
N ILE A 2 -1.91 2.54 6.84
CA ILE A 2 -1.78 3.97 7.21
C ILE A 2 -1.89 4.85 5.97
N ILE A 3 -0.99 4.69 5.00
CA ILE A 3 -0.87 5.57 3.83
C ILE A 3 -1.46 4.96 2.55
N ALA A 4 -1.79 3.67 2.52
CA ALA A 4 -2.27 3.00 1.29
C ALA A 4 -3.75 3.25 0.97
N HIS A 5 -4.54 3.74 1.90
CA HIS A 5 -5.99 3.83 1.75
C HIS A 5 -6.43 4.76 0.60
N GLY A 6 -5.92 5.99 0.56
CA GLY A 6 -6.14 6.91 -0.57
C GLY A 6 -5.63 6.35 -1.91
N PRO A 7 -4.38 5.88 -1.99
CA PRO A 7 -3.83 5.20 -3.17
C PRO A 7 -4.64 3.98 -3.65
N ALA A 8 -5.16 3.16 -2.74
CA ALA A 8 -6.02 2.03 -3.06
C ALA A 8 -7.35 2.51 -3.67
N GLY A 9 -7.98 3.52 -3.07
CA GLY A 9 -9.18 4.17 -3.60
C GLY A 9 -8.98 4.79 -4.99
N TYR A 10 -7.82 5.41 -5.22
CA TYR A 10 -7.39 5.89 -6.54
C TYR A 10 -7.32 4.76 -7.57
N LEU A 11 -6.63 3.66 -7.24
CA LEU A 11 -6.46 2.51 -8.13
C LEU A 11 -7.79 1.84 -8.47
N LEU A 12 -8.64 1.61 -7.46
CA LEU A 12 -9.98 1.07 -7.66
C LEU A 12 -10.78 1.92 -8.64
N THR A 13 -10.76 3.23 -8.44
CA THR A 13 -11.49 4.15 -9.30
C THR A 13 -10.91 4.20 -10.71
N LYS A 14 -9.59 4.09 -10.86
CA LYS A 14 -8.96 3.98 -12.17
C LYS A 14 -9.46 2.74 -12.92
N ILE A 15 -9.60 1.61 -12.21
CA ILE A 15 -10.18 0.40 -12.77
C ILE A 15 -11.64 0.67 -13.17
N PHE A 16 -12.48 1.16 -12.26
CA PHE A 16 -13.90 1.45 -12.54
C PHE A 16 -14.09 2.36 -13.76
N THR A 17 -13.32 3.44 -13.84
CA THR A 17 -13.43 4.44 -14.91
C THR A 17 -12.93 3.93 -16.27
N THR A 18 -12.03 2.94 -16.29
CA THR A 18 -11.50 2.36 -17.53
C THR A 18 -12.22 1.09 -17.99
N THR A 19 -12.98 0.43 -17.10
CA THR A 19 -13.73 -0.79 -17.40
C THR A 19 -15.24 -0.53 -17.36
N ILE A 20 -15.82 -0.46 -16.17
CA ILE A 20 -17.27 -0.47 -15.91
C ILE A 20 -17.93 0.83 -16.38
N LEU A 21 -17.35 1.98 -16.02
CA LEU A 21 -17.95 3.30 -16.22
C LEU A 21 -17.47 3.97 -17.51
N ARG A 22 -16.68 3.28 -18.33
CA ARG A 22 -16.05 3.83 -19.55
C ARG A 22 -17.06 4.52 -20.46
N ASN A 23 -18.23 3.90 -20.67
CA ASN A 23 -19.26 4.43 -21.55
C ASN A 23 -20.08 5.58 -20.91
N SER A 24 -20.13 5.63 -19.57
CA SER A 24 -20.93 6.62 -18.82
C SER A 24 -20.20 7.94 -18.59
N ILE A 25 -18.86 7.91 -18.55
CA ILE A 25 -18.03 9.08 -18.23
C ILE A 25 -17.69 9.91 -19.48
N GLY A 26 -17.88 9.36 -20.69
CA GLY A 26 -17.46 9.98 -21.95
C GLY A 26 -15.95 9.88 -22.15
N SER A 27 -15.34 10.82 -22.88
CA SER A 27 -13.88 10.79 -23.08
C SER A 27 -13.14 10.87 -21.75
N ILE A 28 -12.25 9.90 -21.51
CA ILE A 28 -11.39 9.81 -20.31
C ILE A 28 -10.36 10.94 -20.28
N THR A 29 -10.07 11.55 -21.44
CA THR A 29 -9.16 12.69 -21.53
C THR A 29 -9.86 13.96 -21.01
N ASN A 30 -9.62 14.25 -19.73
CA ASN A 30 -9.84 15.56 -19.11
C ASN A 30 -11.31 15.97 -18.89
N SER A 31 -12.20 15.02 -18.58
CA SER A 31 -13.57 15.35 -18.20
C SER A 31 -13.68 15.68 -16.70
N ARG A 32 -14.40 16.76 -16.34
CA ARG A 32 -14.73 17.11 -14.95
C ARG A 32 -15.30 15.91 -14.18
N ARG A 33 -16.08 15.07 -14.87
CA ARG A 33 -16.65 13.82 -14.36
C ARG A 33 -15.59 12.80 -13.95
N TYR A 34 -14.59 12.58 -14.79
CA TYR A 34 -13.46 11.69 -14.47
C TYR A 34 -12.73 12.16 -13.21
N ASN A 35 -12.39 13.45 -13.13
CA ASN A 35 -11.69 14.01 -11.98
C ASN A 35 -12.52 13.91 -10.68
N LEU A 36 -13.83 14.14 -10.77
CA LEU A 36 -14.74 13.98 -9.64
C LEU A 36 -14.81 12.53 -9.14
N LEU A 37 -14.81 11.54 -10.04
CA LEU A 37 -14.78 10.13 -9.61
C LEU A 37 -13.46 9.79 -8.94
N ILE A 38 -12.33 10.21 -9.54
CA ILE A 38 -11.01 10.00 -8.94
C ILE A 38 -10.95 10.59 -7.53
N LEU A 39 -11.44 11.83 -7.36
CA LEU A 39 -11.53 12.47 -6.06
C LEU A 39 -12.44 11.67 -5.10
N ALA A 40 -13.63 11.25 -5.55
CA ALA A 40 -14.56 10.46 -4.76
C ALA A 40 -13.96 9.12 -4.30
N GLY A 41 -13.17 8.46 -5.14
CA GLY A 41 -12.43 7.25 -4.78
C GLY A 41 -11.36 7.48 -3.73
N ILE A 42 -10.55 8.52 -3.89
CA ILE A 42 -9.49 8.86 -2.91
C ILE A 42 -10.13 9.23 -1.56
N VAL A 43 -11.12 10.13 -1.59
CA VAL A 43 -11.84 10.57 -0.40
C VAL A 43 -12.55 9.39 0.27
N GLY A 44 -13.23 8.55 -0.51
CA GLY A 44 -13.90 7.35 0.01
C GLY A 44 -12.93 6.35 0.64
N GLY A 45 -11.72 6.20 0.07
CA GLY A 45 -10.68 5.35 0.64
C GLY A 45 -10.18 5.84 2.00
N ILE A 46 -10.15 7.15 2.25
CA ILE A 46 -9.66 7.73 3.51
C ILE A 46 -10.80 7.92 4.53
N MET A 47 -12.05 8.01 4.07
CA MET A 47 -13.19 8.41 4.91
C MET A 47 -13.40 7.55 6.18
N PRO A 48 -13.20 6.21 6.18
CA PRO A 48 -13.32 5.44 7.41
C PRO A 48 -12.40 5.95 8.55
N ASP A 49 -11.16 6.33 8.23
CA ASP A 49 -10.16 6.84 9.19
C ASP A 49 -10.46 8.24 9.73
N PHE A 50 -11.48 8.94 9.22
CA PHE A 50 -11.83 10.25 9.78
C PHE A 50 -12.30 10.15 11.23
N ASP A 51 -12.74 8.96 11.66
CA ASP A 51 -13.02 8.65 13.06
C ASP A 51 -11.78 8.75 13.96
N PHE A 52 -10.58 8.70 13.40
CA PHE A 52 -9.33 8.85 14.14
C PHE A 52 -9.18 10.27 14.69
N ILE A 53 -9.78 11.27 14.05
CA ILE A 53 -9.87 12.63 14.60
C ILE A 53 -10.70 12.60 15.90
N TYR A 54 -11.85 11.95 15.87
CA TYR A 54 -12.69 11.77 17.06
C TYR A 54 -11.95 10.99 18.15
N HIS A 55 -11.27 9.90 17.78
CA HIS A 55 -10.43 9.11 18.66
C HIS A 55 -9.39 9.99 19.37
N ILE A 56 -8.57 10.75 18.63
CA ILE A 56 -7.49 11.57 19.23
C ILE A 56 -8.04 12.64 20.17
N PHE A 57 -9.10 13.35 19.78
CA PHE A 57 -9.52 14.57 20.47
C PHE A 57 -10.60 14.36 21.54
N ILE A 58 -11.36 13.27 21.45
CA ILE A 58 -12.54 13.05 22.31
C ILE A 58 -12.46 11.72 23.05
N ASP A 59 -11.94 10.66 22.44
CA ASP A 59 -12.05 9.29 22.96
C ASP A 59 -10.73 8.48 22.88
N SER A 60 -9.63 9.12 23.28
CA SER A 60 -8.26 8.64 23.06
C SER A 60 -7.92 7.33 23.77
N ASP A 61 -8.64 7.00 24.85
CA ASP A 61 -8.24 5.94 25.78
C ASP A 61 -9.30 4.84 25.98
N ARG A 62 -10.46 4.91 25.32
CA ARG A 62 -11.57 3.97 25.62
C ARG A 62 -11.87 2.98 24.50
N THR A 63 -11.82 3.41 23.24
CA THR A 63 -12.21 2.54 22.13
C THR A 63 -11.15 2.56 21.03
N PRO A 64 -10.67 1.39 20.57
CA PRO A 64 -9.87 1.32 19.35
C PRO A 64 -10.69 1.87 18.18
N HIS A 65 -10.09 2.72 17.32
CA HIS A 65 -10.86 3.39 16.27
C HIS A 65 -11.52 2.42 15.27
N HIS A 66 -10.95 1.22 15.04
CA HIS A 66 -11.60 0.19 14.23
C HIS A 66 -12.89 -0.39 14.83
N SER A 67 -13.23 -0.04 16.09
CA SER A 67 -14.51 -0.40 16.71
C SER A 67 -15.62 0.60 16.40
N TYR A 68 -15.33 1.73 15.74
CA TYR A 68 -16.35 2.70 15.35
C TYR A 68 -17.18 2.25 14.14
N ILE A 69 -18.36 2.85 13.98
CA ILE A 69 -19.32 2.52 12.92
C ILE A 69 -18.76 2.69 11.49
N THR A 70 -17.82 3.61 11.34
CA THR A 70 -17.02 3.87 10.14
C THR A 70 -16.21 2.66 9.69
N HIS A 71 -15.87 1.74 10.59
CA HIS A 71 -15.18 0.49 10.29
C HIS A 71 -16.12 -0.73 10.21
N MET A 72 -17.43 -0.50 10.19
CA MET A 72 -18.44 -1.54 10.00
C MET A 72 -18.81 -1.65 8.51
N PRO A 73 -18.62 -2.81 7.85
CA PRO A 73 -18.96 -2.95 6.43
C PRO A 73 -20.43 -2.67 6.13
N ILE A 74 -21.33 -3.03 7.06
CA ILE A 74 -22.77 -2.77 6.90
C ILE A 74 -23.09 -1.29 6.78
N PHE A 75 -22.35 -0.40 7.47
CA PHE A 75 -22.54 1.04 7.37
C PHE A 75 -22.35 1.52 5.92
N TRP A 76 -21.24 1.10 5.29
CA TRP A 76 -20.93 1.48 3.91
C TRP A 76 -21.86 0.83 2.88
N ILE A 77 -22.30 -0.42 3.12
CA ILE A 77 -23.28 -1.09 2.25
C ILE A 77 -24.64 -0.38 2.33
N CYS A 78 -25.09 -0.01 3.54
CA CYS A 78 -26.33 0.74 3.74
C CYS A 78 -26.24 2.13 3.10
N MET A 79 -25.13 2.86 3.30
CA MET A 79 -24.91 4.17 2.69
C MET A 79 -24.90 4.08 1.16
N MET A 80 -24.18 3.11 0.60
CA MET A 80 -24.14 2.85 -0.84
C MET A 80 -25.54 2.57 -1.40
N SER A 81 -26.32 1.72 -0.72
CA SER A 81 -27.67 1.34 -1.14
C SER A 81 -28.63 2.52 -1.05
N LEU A 82 -28.68 3.19 0.10
CA LEU A 82 -29.56 4.33 0.34
C LEU A 82 -29.30 5.45 -0.66
N LEU A 83 -28.08 5.97 -0.70
CA LEU A 83 -27.73 7.10 -1.57
C LEU A 83 -27.73 6.70 -3.06
N GLY A 84 -27.37 5.46 -3.38
CA GLY A 84 -27.46 4.93 -4.74
C GLY A 84 -28.90 4.89 -5.25
N ILE A 85 -29.83 4.37 -4.45
CA ILE A 85 -31.27 4.31 -4.74
C ILE A 85 -31.86 5.73 -4.81
N THR A 86 -31.56 6.60 -3.86
CA THR A 86 -32.00 8.01 -3.87
C THR A 86 -31.59 8.70 -5.16
N GLY A 87 -30.35 8.55 -5.61
CA GLY A 87 -29.90 9.12 -6.88
C GLY A 87 -30.67 8.59 -8.08
N LYS A 88 -31.04 7.30 -8.08
CA LYS A 88 -31.86 6.69 -9.14
C LYS A 88 -33.30 7.24 -9.11
N MET A 89 -33.92 7.33 -7.93
CA MET A 89 -35.28 7.86 -7.75
C MET A 89 -35.38 9.32 -8.16
N LEU A 90 -34.38 10.13 -7.84
CA LEU A 90 -34.30 11.54 -8.22
C LEU A 90 -33.87 11.76 -9.68
N LYS A 91 -33.69 10.69 -10.46
CA LYS A 91 -33.19 10.72 -11.85
C LYS A 91 -31.83 11.47 -11.97
N LYS A 92 -30.97 11.32 -10.96
CA LYS A 92 -29.59 11.85 -10.89
C LYS A 92 -28.57 10.71 -10.95
N PRO A 93 -28.39 10.03 -12.11
CA PRO A 93 -27.51 8.86 -12.23
C PRO A 93 -26.05 9.16 -11.89
N TRP A 94 -25.61 10.41 -12.10
CA TRP A 94 -24.27 10.83 -11.74
C TRP A 94 -24.03 10.83 -10.23
N PHE A 95 -25.03 11.24 -9.44
CA PHE A 95 -24.96 11.19 -7.98
C PHE A 95 -24.79 9.75 -7.51
N SER A 96 -25.60 8.81 -8.03
CA SER A 96 -25.45 7.38 -7.73
C SER A 96 -24.06 6.86 -8.09
N THR A 97 -23.51 7.26 -9.23
CA THR A 97 -22.18 6.80 -9.68
C THR A 97 -21.06 7.26 -8.74
N VAL A 98 -21.09 8.53 -8.34
CA VAL A 98 -20.12 9.11 -7.40
C VAL A 98 -20.21 8.43 -6.04
N THR A 99 -21.43 8.29 -5.50
CA THR A 99 -21.69 7.62 -4.22
C THR A 99 -21.19 6.17 -4.22
N ILE A 100 -21.53 5.39 -5.25
CA ILE A 100 -21.12 3.98 -5.35
C ILE A 100 -19.60 3.88 -5.40
N THR A 101 -18.95 4.76 -6.17
CA THR A 101 -17.48 4.81 -6.26
C THR A 101 -16.85 5.10 -4.89
N MET A 102 -17.36 6.10 -4.17
CA MET A 102 -16.88 6.46 -2.84
C MET A 102 -17.07 5.33 -1.83
N CYS A 103 -18.26 4.71 -1.78
CA CYS A 103 -18.54 3.63 -0.83
C CYS A 103 -17.78 2.35 -1.17
N SER A 104 -17.54 2.06 -2.46
CA SER A 104 -16.69 0.94 -2.88
C SER A 104 -15.23 1.15 -2.46
N ALA A 105 -14.73 2.39 -2.52
CA ALA A 105 -13.41 2.71 -2.02
C ALA A 105 -13.32 2.57 -0.49
N ALA A 106 -14.36 2.95 0.25
CA ALA A 106 -14.44 2.73 1.69
C ALA A 106 -14.52 1.24 2.06
N LEU A 107 -15.24 0.43 1.28
CA LEU A 107 -15.23 -1.03 1.46
C LEU A 107 -13.86 -1.64 1.16
N LEU A 108 -13.16 -1.15 0.12
CA LEU A 108 -11.79 -1.56 -0.16
C LEU A 108 -10.84 -1.19 0.98
N HIS A 109 -11.04 -0.02 1.60
CA HIS A 109 -10.32 0.36 2.81
C HIS A 109 -10.48 -0.71 3.91
N LEU A 110 -11.70 -1.20 4.18
CA LEU A 110 -11.92 -2.25 5.20
C LEU A 110 -11.28 -3.59 4.83
N ILE A 111 -11.27 -3.94 3.53
CA ILE A 111 -10.54 -5.11 3.04
C ILE A 111 -9.03 -4.97 3.31
N CYS A 112 -8.48 -3.79 3.02
CA CYS A 112 -7.09 -3.45 3.30
C CYS A 112 -6.78 -3.54 4.79
N ASP A 113 -7.67 -3.04 5.65
CA ASP A 113 -7.50 -3.14 7.09
C ASP A 113 -7.55 -4.55 7.62
N THR A 114 -8.38 -5.42 7.04
CA THR A 114 -8.45 -6.83 7.46
C THR A 114 -7.08 -7.52 7.43
N ILE A 115 -6.09 -7.02 6.69
CA ILE A 115 -4.73 -7.57 6.70
C ILE A 115 -4.08 -7.48 8.08
N THR A 116 -4.30 -6.39 8.83
CA THR A 116 -3.61 -6.14 10.12
C THR A 116 -4.46 -5.43 11.17
N GLY A 117 -5.36 -4.55 10.75
CA GLY A 117 -6.40 -3.97 11.56
C GLY A 117 -7.56 -4.96 11.79
N THR A 118 -8.34 -4.66 12.82
CA THR A 118 -9.46 -5.49 13.24
C THR A 118 -10.75 -4.97 12.63
N ILE A 119 -11.40 -5.75 11.77
CA ILE A 119 -12.67 -5.37 11.15
C ILE A 119 -13.79 -6.32 11.58
N TYR A 120 -14.96 -5.76 11.89
CA TYR A 120 -16.12 -6.51 12.35
C TYR A 120 -17.07 -6.81 11.19
N TRP A 121 -16.66 -7.74 10.33
CA TRP A 121 -17.40 -8.06 9.10
C TRP A 121 -18.84 -8.53 9.31
N LEU A 122 -19.12 -9.15 10.46
CA LEU A 122 -20.40 -9.76 10.77
C LEU A 122 -21.33 -8.86 11.63
N TYR A 123 -20.92 -7.63 11.94
CA TYR A 123 -21.78 -6.68 12.64
C TYR A 123 -23.06 -6.39 11.83
N PRO A 124 -24.26 -6.32 12.45
CA PRO A 124 -24.56 -6.39 13.88
C PRO A 124 -24.86 -7.78 14.43
N PHE A 125 -24.79 -8.82 13.59
CA PHE A 125 -25.14 -10.19 13.98
C PHE A 125 -24.09 -10.81 14.90
N ASN A 126 -22.81 -10.45 14.71
CA ASN A 126 -21.71 -10.94 15.52
C ASN A 126 -20.61 -9.87 15.62
N MET A 127 -20.14 -9.63 16.84
CA MET A 127 -19.03 -8.71 17.17
C MET A 127 -17.65 -9.37 17.10
N HIS A 128 -17.51 -10.49 16.36
CA HIS A 128 -16.23 -11.15 16.20
C HIS A 128 -15.25 -10.28 15.40
N PRO A 129 -14.06 -9.98 15.95
CA PRO A 129 -13.02 -9.23 15.26
C PRO A 129 -12.31 -10.10 14.19
N PHE A 130 -12.15 -9.60 12.97
CA PHE A 130 -11.41 -10.29 11.92
C PHE A 130 -10.14 -9.54 11.54
N ASN A 131 -9.03 -10.26 11.47
CA ASN A 131 -7.76 -9.82 10.93
C ASN A 131 -6.95 -11.04 10.43
N VAL A 132 -6.13 -10.86 9.39
CA VAL A 132 -5.29 -11.94 8.82
C VAL A 132 -3.99 -12.08 9.61
N PHE A 133 -3.37 -10.96 9.95
CA PHE A 133 -2.13 -10.94 10.74
C PHE A 133 -2.28 -10.03 11.95
N THR A 134 -1.57 -10.37 13.02
CA THR A 134 -1.48 -9.56 14.23
C THR A 134 -0.12 -8.86 14.27
N VAL A 135 -0.13 -7.58 14.63
CA VAL A 135 1.11 -6.81 14.80
C VAL A 135 1.46 -6.80 16.29
N SER A 136 2.65 -7.28 16.64
CA SER A 136 3.11 -7.32 18.03
C SER A 136 3.41 -5.91 18.56
N GLY A 137 2.93 -5.56 19.76
CA GLY A 137 3.22 -4.31 20.44
C GLY A 137 4.60 -4.27 21.12
N LYS A 138 5.69 -4.40 20.34
CA LYS A 138 7.07 -4.40 20.86
C LYS A 138 7.57 -3.01 21.28
N TYR A 139 7.16 -1.98 20.57
CA TYR A 139 7.54 -0.58 20.75
C TYR A 139 6.40 0.21 21.40
N ILE A 140 6.75 1.24 22.17
CA ILE A 140 5.77 2.13 22.85
C ILE A 140 4.90 2.85 21.82
N TRP A 141 5.51 3.38 20.75
CA TRP A 141 4.74 4.03 19.69
C TRP A 141 4.20 2.98 18.72
N TRP A 142 2.88 2.85 18.64
CA TRP A 142 2.20 1.84 17.84
C TRP A 142 2.56 1.91 16.35
N VAL A 143 2.84 3.11 15.81
CA VAL A 143 3.25 3.31 14.42
C VAL A 143 4.57 2.59 14.11
N HIS A 144 5.53 2.57 15.05
CA HIS A 144 6.77 1.81 14.88
C HIS A 144 6.48 0.30 14.76
N ASN A 145 5.56 -0.22 15.58
CA ASN A 145 5.18 -1.64 15.50
C ASN A 145 4.66 -1.99 14.10
N TYR A 146 3.88 -1.09 13.51
CA TYR A 146 3.34 -1.28 12.16
C TYR A 146 4.39 -1.14 11.06
N ILE A 147 5.18 -0.06 11.06
CA ILE A 147 6.19 0.21 10.01
C ILE A 147 7.24 -0.91 9.92
N TYR A 148 7.63 -1.50 11.06
CA TYR A 148 8.59 -2.60 11.07
C TYR A 148 7.95 -3.97 10.81
N HIS A 149 6.64 -4.07 10.73
CA HIS A 149 5.96 -5.31 10.36
C HIS A 149 6.02 -5.51 8.84
N TRP A 150 6.22 -6.76 8.40
CA TRP A 150 6.41 -7.07 6.99
C TRP A 150 5.21 -6.70 6.11
N THR A 151 3.99 -6.64 6.68
CA THR A 151 2.78 -6.21 5.96
C THR A 151 2.85 -4.76 5.50
N PHE A 152 3.71 -3.93 6.10
CA PHE A 152 3.98 -2.59 5.61
C PHE A 152 4.53 -2.60 4.16
N LEU A 153 5.16 -3.69 3.72
CA LEU A 153 5.56 -3.85 2.32
C LEU A 153 4.36 -3.87 1.36
N ILE A 154 3.19 -4.37 1.80
CA ILE A 154 1.95 -4.36 1.01
C ILE A 154 1.49 -2.91 0.80
N GLU A 155 1.60 -2.09 1.84
CA GLU A 155 1.29 -0.66 1.80
C GLU A 155 2.16 0.09 0.81
N ILE A 156 3.48 -0.10 0.91
CA ILE A 156 4.45 0.46 -0.03
C ILE A 156 4.18 -0.02 -1.46
N THR A 157 3.80 -1.29 -1.64
CA THR A 157 3.46 -1.85 -2.95
C THR A 157 2.24 -1.15 -3.56
N ILE A 158 1.15 -0.98 -2.80
CA ILE A 158 -0.06 -0.28 -3.27
C ILE A 158 0.25 1.17 -3.64
N VAL A 159 0.99 1.89 -2.78
CA VAL A 159 1.40 3.28 -3.02
C VAL A 159 2.27 3.37 -4.28
N THR A 160 3.22 2.46 -4.45
CA THR A 160 4.13 2.43 -5.61
C THR A 160 3.38 2.16 -6.91
N ILE A 161 2.44 1.21 -6.90
CA ILE A 161 1.59 0.91 -8.06
C ILE A 161 0.72 2.12 -8.40
N ALA A 162 0.09 2.75 -7.40
CA ALA A 162 -0.71 3.97 -7.60
C ALA A 162 0.12 5.09 -8.22
N MET A 163 1.34 5.33 -7.71
CA MET A 163 2.27 6.32 -8.23
C MET A 163 2.69 6.01 -9.68
N ALA A 164 3.00 4.75 -9.99
CA ALA A 164 3.38 4.32 -11.33
C ALA A 164 2.24 4.51 -12.35
N VAL A 165 1.00 4.22 -11.93
CA VAL A 165 -0.21 4.44 -12.73
C VAL A 165 -0.48 5.94 -12.91
N PHE A 166 -0.34 6.73 -11.86
CA PHE A 166 -0.55 8.18 -11.87
C PHE A 166 0.44 8.88 -12.82
N LEU A 167 1.73 8.56 -12.71
CA LEU A 167 2.80 9.10 -13.56
C LEU A 167 2.85 8.48 -14.96
N GLN A 168 1.95 7.54 -15.28
CA GLN A 168 1.88 6.85 -16.57
C GLN A 168 3.19 6.17 -16.98
N ILE A 169 3.98 5.71 -16.00
CA ILE A 169 5.32 5.11 -16.20
C ILE A 169 5.32 4.07 -17.34
N PRO A 170 4.34 3.14 -17.46
CA PRO A 170 4.34 2.16 -18.54
C PRO A 170 4.21 2.75 -19.96
N LYS A 171 3.56 3.90 -20.11
CA LYS A 171 3.48 4.59 -21.41
C LYS A 171 4.79 5.30 -21.73
N THR A 172 5.38 5.97 -20.73
CA THR A 172 6.68 6.63 -20.86
C THR A 172 7.77 5.62 -21.19
N ILE A 173 7.82 4.47 -20.52
CA ILE A 173 8.76 3.39 -20.82
C ILE A 173 8.56 2.89 -22.26
N ARG A 174 7.31 2.63 -22.68
CA ARG A 174 7.04 2.21 -24.07
C ARG A 174 7.51 3.25 -25.08
N TYR A 175 7.27 4.53 -24.83
CA TYR A 175 7.74 5.61 -25.68
C TYR A 175 9.28 5.68 -25.75
N LEU A 176 9.97 5.63 -24.61
CA LEU A 176 11.44 5.60 -24.56
C LEU A 176 12.00 4.37 -25.29
N LEU A 177 11.40 3.19 -25.09
CA LEU A 177 11.78 1.98 -25.81
C LEU A 177 11.58 2.10 -27.32
N THR A 178 10.54 2.81 -27.79
CA THR A 178 10.38 3.07 -29.23
C THR A 178 11.45 4.00 -29.79
N ILE A 179 11.88 5.02 -29.03
CA ILE A 179 12.99 5.90 -29.42
C ILE A 179 14.27 5.09 -29.52
N ILE A 180 14.61 4.34 -28.46
CA ILE A 180 15.82 3.50 -28.41
C ILE A 180 15.79 2.47 -29.55
N ARG A 181 14.66 1.83 -29.82
CA ARG A 181 14.56 0.86 -30.93
C ARG A 181 14.81 1.46 -32.31
N ARG A 182 14.52 2.76 -32.51
CA ARG A 182 14.72 3.42 -33.80
C ARG A 182 16.13 3.96 -33.99
N ASP A 183 16.83 4.30 -32.91
CA ASP A 183 18.17 4.89 -32.94
C ASP A 183 19.27 3.87 -32.53
N LYS A 184 20.07 3.44 -33.50
CA LYS A 184 21.18 2.48 -33.28
C LYS A 184 22.28 3.02 -32.35
N THR A 185 22.48 4.34 -32.28
CA THR A 185 23.45 4.96 -31.38
C THR A 185 22.97 4.89 -29.94
N LEU A 186 21.70 5.20 -29.70
CA LEU A 186 21.08 5.06 -28.37
C LEU A 186 21.08 3.60 -27.90
N GLN A 187 20.84 2.62 -28.79
CA GLN A 187 20.97 1.20 -28.44
C GLN A 187 22.36 0.85 -27.92
N LYS A 188 23.42 1.28 -28.64
CA LYS A 188 24.81 1.03 -28.22
C LYS A 188 25.11 1.67 -26.86
N ILE A 189 24.63 2.89 -26.61
CA ILE A 189 24.80 3.57 -25.32
C ILE A 189 24.10 2.79 -24.20
N PHE A 190 22.83 2.42 -24.40
CA PHE A 190 22.07 1.65 -23.40
C PHE A 190 22.69 0.28 -23.10
N ILE A 191 23.17 -0.44 -24.11
CA ILE A 191 23.88 -1.71 -23.92
C ILE A 191 25.14 -1.49 -23.09
N ARG A 192 25.96 -0.48 -23.40
CA ARG A 192 27.17 -0.16 -22.61
C ARG A 192 26.84 0.18 -21.16
N LEU A 193 25.82 1.02 -20.93
CA LEU A 193 25.36 1.35 -19.59
C LEU A 193 24.86 0.11 -18.83
N GLY A 194 24.12 -0.77 -19.50
CA GLY A 194 23.65 -2.02 -18.93
C GLY A 194 24.78 -2.96 -18.50
N VAL A 195 25.82 -3.10 -19.35
CA VAL A 195 27.03 -3.88 -19.02
C VAL A 195 27.76 -3.26 -17.82
N CYS A 196 27.94 -1.94 -17.78
CA CYS A 196 28.56 -1.26 -16.64
C CYS A 196 27.77 -1.45 -15.35
N ALA A 197 26.44 -1.28 -15.39
CA ALA A 197 25.58 -1.46 -14.23
C ALA A 197 25.61 -2.90 -13.70
N LEU A 198 25.58 -3.90 -14.60
CA LEU A 198 25.74 -5.31 -14.23
C LEU A 198 27.10 -5.56 -13.57
N GLY A 199 28.18 -5.03 -14.14
CA GLY A 199 29.53 -5.13 -13.58
C GLY A 199 29.64 -4.53 -12.18
N ILE A 200 29.12 -3.32 -11.97
CA ILE A 200 29.08 -2.66 -10.65
C ILE A 200 28.27 -3.50 -9.65
N THR A 201 27.11 -4.01 -10.07
CA THR A 201 26.26 -4.85 -9.21
C THR A 201 26.98 -6.13 -8.81
N LEU A 202 27.70 -6.76 -9.74
CA LEU A 202 28.49 -7.96 -9.48
C LEU A 202 29.64 -7.68 -8.51
N ILE A 203 30.33 -6.55 -8.67
CA ILE A 203 31.40 -6.11 -7.75
C ILE A 203 30.85 -5.88 -6.35
N ILE A 204 29.69 -5.22 -6.22
CA ILE A 204 29.04 -5.00 -4.92
C ILE A 204 28.63 -6.33 -4.30
N LEU A 205 28.05 -7.25 -5.08
CA LEU A 205 27.60 -8.55 -4.60
C LEU A 205 28.78 -9.41 -4.12
N ILE A 206 29.85 -9.50 -4.92
CA ILE A 206 31.09 -10.20 -4.56
C ILE A 206 31.73 -9.55 -3.33
N GLY A 207 31.78 -8.21 -3.29
CA GLY A 207 32.27 -7.45 -2.14
C GLY A 207 31.49 -7.76 -0.87
N SER A 208 30.16 -7.85 -0.96
CA SER A 208 29.26 -8.18 0.16
C SER A 208 29.46 -9.61 0.65
N ILE A 209 29.61 -10.57 -0.27
CA ILE A 209 29.89 -11.97 0.05
C ILE A 209 31.27 -12.12 0.72
N LYS A 210 32.30 -11.46 0.15
CA LYS A 210 33.66 -11.50 0.70
C LYS A 210 33.71 -10.88 2.09
N PHE A 211 33.06 -9.73 2.27
CA PHE A 211 32.97 -9.06 3.57
C PHE A 211 32.32 -9.97 4.63
N ASP A 212 31.23 -10.66 4.28
CA ASP A 212 30.58 -11.60 5.20
C ASP A 212 31.44 -12.85 5.51
N PHE A 213 32.21 -13.33 4.53
CA PHE A 213 33.18 -14.40 4.75
C PHE A 213 34.31 -13.97 5.70
N ASP A 214 34.93 -12.82 5.44
CA ASP A 214 36.01 -12.26 6.27
C ASP A 214 35.52 -12.04 7.71
N ASN A 215 34.29 -11.53 7.88
CA ASN A 215 33.68 -11.35 9.19
C ASN A 215 33.48 -12.70 9.93
N ARG A 216 33.01 -13.75 9.22
CA ARG A 216 32.88 -15.10 9.80
C ARG A 216 34.22 -15.71 10.21
N VAL A 217 35.26 -15.54 9.41
CA VAL A 217 36.62 -16.02 9.73
C VAL A 217 37.18 -15.25 10.93
N PHE A 218 37.05 -13.93 10.95
CA PHE A 218 37.49 -13.08 12.05
C PHE A 218 36.82 -13.48 13.38
N GLN A 219 35.51 -13.73 13.37
CA GLN A 219 34.80 -14.23 14.55
C GLN A 219 35.29 -15.61 15.02
N LYS A 220 35.64 -16.52 14.10
CA LYS A 220 36.25 -17.82 14.46
C LYS A 220 37.64 -17.66 15.10
N ILE A 221 38.47 -16.76 14.57
CA ILE A 221 39.81 -16.46 15.13
C ILE A 221 39.68 -15.86 16.53
N ILE A 222 38.76 -14.92 16.74
CA ILE A 222 38.49 -14.34 18.06
C ILE A 222 38.07 -15.43 19.06
N LYS A 223 37.18 -16.34 18.67
CA LYS A 223 36.76 -17.48 19.51
C LYS A 223 37.93 -18.40 19.85
N LEU A 224 38.79 -18.72 18.87
CA LEU A 224 39.98 -19.55 19.08
C LEU A 224 40.97 -18.88 20.05
N LYS A 225 41.22 -17.57 19.88
CA LYS A 225 42.06 -16.78 20.80
C LYS A 225 41.53 -16.82 22.23
N HIS A 226 40.22 -16.66 22.42
CA HIS A 226 39.60 -16.76 23.75
C HIS A 226 39.72 -18.16 24.35
N TYR A 227 39.51 -19.21 23.54
CA TYR A 227 39.66 -20.60 23.98
C TYR A 227 41.10 -20.90 24.43
N ILE A 228 42.10 -20.52 23.62
CA ILE A 228 43.52 -20.71 23.96
C ILE A 228 43.88 -19.90 25.22
N SER A 229 43.47 -18.63 25.30
CA SER A 229 43.75 -17.80 26.48
C SER A 229 43.16 -18.39 27.77
N ARG A 230 41.94 -18.97 27.68
CA ARG A 230 41.24 -19.56 28.82
C ARG A 230 41.85 -20.90 29.25
N ASN A 231 42.38 -21.69 28.32
CA ASN A 231 43.05 -22.94 28.64
C ASN A 231 44.52 -22.75 29.04
N ALA A 232 45.19 -21.72 28.52
CA ALA A 232 46.55 -21.36 28.96
C ALA A 232 46.59 -20.91 30.42
N SER A 233 45.50 -20.32 30.94
CA SER A 233 45.36 -20.00 32.37
C SER A 233 45.05 -21.20 33.26
N ILE A 234 44.78 -22.39 32.70
CA ILE A 234 44.52 -23.64 33.45
C ILE A 234 45.81 -24.48 33.57
N ILE A 235 46.85 -24.17 32.79
CA ILE A 235 48.14 -24.90 32.75
C ILE A 235 49.23 -24.18 33.59
N ARG A 236 48.90 -23.05 34.24
CA ARG A 236 49.72 -22.41 35.28
C ARG A 236 49.11 -22.65 36.64
#